data_AF-A0AAW9QAS6-F1
#
_entry.id   AF-A0AAW9QAS6-F1
#
_cell.length_a   1.000
_cell.length_b   1.000
_cell.length_c   1.000
_cell.angle_alpha   90.00
_cell.angle_beta   90.00
_cell.angle_gamma   90.00
#
_symmetry.space_group_name_H-M   'P 1'
#
loop_
_entity.id
_entity.type
_entity.pdbx_description
1 polymer ?
#
loop_
_entity_poly.entity_id
_entity_poly.type
_entity_poly.pdbx_seq_one_letter_code
_entity_poly.pdbx_strand_id
1 'polypeptide(L)'
;MRRAASTRPPTEHRAAGAPLGATSDDALALLRQMLRIRRFEEACAELYGAGKIRGFLHLCIGQEAVAAGAMPGLHDDDNILATYREHGHALARGVPMAALMAEMFGKREGCSRGRGGLHARVRRAAPLCEQVDLALLNYLDRRIA
;
A
#
# COMPACT_ATOMS: atom_id res chain seq x y z
N MET A 1 -17.09 14.07 -30.50
CA MET A 1 -17.84 13.52 -29.34
C MET A 1 -17.08 13.83 -28.05
N ARG A 2 -17.47 14.88 -27.31
CA ARG A 2 -16.93 15.14 -25.96
C ARG A 2 -17.79 14.38 -24.96
N ARG A 3 -17.21 13.44 -24.21
CA ARG A 3 -17.90 12.82 -23.06
C ARG A 3 -18.21 13.92 -22.05
N ALA A 4 -19.47 14.06 -21.67
CA ALA A 4 -19.87 14.94 -20.58
C ALA A 4 -19.06 14.59 -19.33
N ALA A 5 -18.43 15.59 -18.71
CA ALA A 5 -17.81 15.41 -17.41
C ALA A 5 -18.90 15.02 -16.42
N SER A 6 -18.69 13.91 -15.70
CA SER A 6 -19.59 13.45 -14.64
C SER A 6 -19.71 14.56 -13.58
N THR A 7 -20.82 15.28 -13.56
CA THR A 7 -21.15 16.26 -12.52
C THR A 7 -21.62 15.52 -11.27
N ARG A 8 -20.70 14.84 -10.57
CA ARG A 8 -20.98 14.47 -9.19
C ARG A 8 -20.99 15.76 -8.36
N PRO A 9 -21.95 15.94 -7.45
CA PRO A 9 -21.88 17.04 -6.49
C PRO A 9 -20.55 16.93 -5.73
N PRO A 10 -19.92 18.06 -5.33
CA PRO A 10 -18.75 18.03 -4.46
C PRO A 10 -19.11 17.18 -3.25
N THR A 11 -18.38 16.09 -3.02
CA THR A 11 -18.53 15.31 -1.79
C THR A 11 -18.28 16.27 -0.65
N GLU A 12 -19.25 16.41 0.26
CA GLU A 12 -19.04 17.16 1.49
C GLU A 12 -17.80 16.59 2.16
N HIS A 13 -16.69 17.32 2.09
CA HIS A 13 -15.48 16.97 2.81
C HIS A 13 -15.81 17.17 4.28
N ARG A 14 -16.35 16.11 4.91
CA ARG A 14 -16.48 16.05 6.35
C ARG A 14 -15.07 16.31 6.85
N ALA A 15 -14.87 17.45 7.52
CA ALA A 15 -13.58 17.79 8.08
C ALA A 15 -13.11 16.56 8.87
N ALA A 16 -12.05 15.91 8.40
CA ALA A 16 -11.46 14.76 9.08
C ALA A 16 -10.67 15.27 10.30
N GLY A 17 -11.36 16.00 11.18
CA GLY A 17 -10.99 16.05 12.57
C GLY A 17 -11.59 14.81 13.21
N ALA A 18 -10.91 13.67 13.08
CA ALA A 18 -11.14 12.64 14.08
C ALA A 18 -10.79 13.29 15.42
N PRO A 19 -11.72 13.37 16.39
CA PRO A 19 -11.36 13.81 17.72
C PRO A 19 -10.28 12.84 18.23
N LEU A 20 -9.42 13.29 19.14
CA LEU A 20 -8.53 12.45 19.94
C LEU A 20 -9.34 11.55 20.91
N GLY A 21 -10.37 10.87 20.39
CA GLY A 21 -11.23 9.88 21.02
C GLY A 21 -11.16 8.54 20.28
N ALA A 22 -10.01 8.24 19.67
CA ALA A 22 -9.70 6.91 19.15
C ALA A 22 -9.72 5.93 20.32
N THR A 23 -10.47 4.84 20.17
CA THR A 23 -10.45 3.77 21.17
C THR A 23 -9.05 3.14 21.19
N SER A 24 -8.74 2.41 22.26
CA SER A 24 -7.48 1.63 22.31
C SER A 24 -7.36 0.67 21.12
N ASP A 25 -8.48 0.14 20.64
CA ASP A 25 -8.52 -0.74 19.47
C ASP A 25 -8.23 0.00 18.17
N ASP A 26 -8.75 1.22 18.00
CA ASP A 26 -8.46 2.06 16.83
C ASP A 26 -6.98 2.45 16.78
N ALA A 27 -6.42 2.87 17.93
CA ALA A 27 -5.00 3.19 18.05
C ALA A 27 -4.12 1.98 17.73
N LEU A 28 -4.51 0.79 18.20
CA LEU A 28 -3.81 -0.45 17.92
C LEU A 28 -3.91 -0.85 16.45
N ALA A 29 -5.06 -0.65 15.80
CA ALA A 29 -5.24 -0.89 14.38
C ALA A 29 -4.34 0.03 13.53
N LEU A 30 -4.30 1.32 13.86
CA LEU A 30 -3.40 2.29 13.21
C LEU A 30 -1.93 1.92 13.42
N LEU A 31 -1.54 1.54 14.64
CA LEU A 31 -0.18 1.11 14.94
C LEU A 31 0.20 -0.15 14.15
N ARG A 32 -0.67 -1.17 14.10
CA ARG A 32 -0.45 -2.38 13.29
C ARG A 32 -0.25 -2.03 11.82
N GLN A 33 -1.04 -1.11 11.28
CA GLN A 33 -0.89 -0.69 9.89
C GLN A 33 0.44 0.04 9.66
N MET A 34 0.84 0.95 10.55
CA MET A 34 2.13 1.64 10.45
C MET A 34 3.32 0.65 10.51
N LEU A 35 3.27 -0.30 11.44
CA LEU A 35 4.31 -1.34 11.56
C LEU A 35 4.36 -2.22 10.31
N ARG A 36 3.20 -2.60 9.76
CA ARG A 36 3.12 -3.37 8.53
C ARG A 36 3.79 -2.65 7.35
N ILE A 37 3.55 -1.35 7.22
CA ILE A 37 4.20 -0.52 6.19
C ILE A 37 5.71 -0.44 6.44
N ARG A 38 6.13 -0.12 7.67
CA ARG A 38 7.55 -0.04 8.05
C ARG A 38 8.31 -1.32 7.70
N ARG A 39 7.77 -2.48 8.08
CA ARG A 39 8.41 -3.78 7.85
C ARG A 39 8.53 -4.11 6.37
N PHE A 40 7.52 -3.76 5.57
CA PHE A 40 7.60 -3.92 4.13
C PHE A 40 8.72 -3.07 3.53
N GLU A 41 8.79 -1.79 3.88
CA GLU A 41 9.78 -0.85 3.37
C GLU A 41 11.21 -1.22 3.80
N GLU A 42 11.40 -1.66 5.05
CA GLU A 42 12.69 -2.19 5.54
C GLU A 42 13.13 -3.41 4.73
N ALA A 43 12.23 -4.36 4.47
CA ALA A 43 12.52 -5.52 3.63
C ALA A 43 12.87 -5.11 2.19
N CYS A 44 12.16 -4.14 1.61
CA CYS A 44 12.51 -3.59 0.31
C CYS A 44 13.91 -2.96 0.30
N ALA A 45 14.28 -2.22 1.36
CA ALA A 45 15.61 -1.63 1.48
C ALA A 45 16.72 -2.69 1.54
N GLU A 46 16.53 -3.75 2.35
CA GLU A 46 17.45 -4.88 2.44
C GLU A 46 17.64 -5.57 1.07
N LEU A 47 16.53 -5.89 0.40
CA LEU A 47 16.52 -6.59 -0.89
C LEU A 47 17.10 -5.73 -2.02
N TYR A 48 16.94 -4.41 -1.94
CA TYR A 48 17.59 -3.47 -2.86
C TYR A 48 19.10 -3.41 -2.63
N GLY A 49 19.55 -3.33 -1.37
CA GLY A 49 20.97 -3.41 -1.03
C GLY A 49 21.62 -4.73 -1.48
N ALA A 50 20.86 -5.83 -1.46
CA ALA A 50 21.28 -7.13 -1.99
C ALA A 50 21.20 -7.26 -3.53
N GLY A 51 20.82 -6.19 -4.24
CA GLY A 51 20.72 -6.16 -5.71
C GLY A 51 19.58 -7.01 -6.29
N LYS A 52 18.61 -7.41 -5.46
CA LYS A 52 17.45 -8.22 -5.87
C LYS A 52 16.32 -7.38 -6.45
N ILE A 53 16.09 -6.20 -5.86
CA ILE A 53 15.23 -5.17 -6.43
C ILE A 53 16.12 -4.27 -7.30
N ARG A 54 15.65 -3.93 -8.50
CA ARG A 54 16.39 -3.13 -9.49
C ARG A 54 15.58 -1.91 -9.91
N GLY A 55 16.28 -0.88 -10.36
CA GLY A 55 15.67 0.40 -10.73
C GLY A 55 15.82 1.40 -9.60
N PHE A 56 14.81 2.25 -9.40
CA PHE A 56 14.77 3.16 -8.26
C PHE A 56 14.11 2.49 -7.05
N LEU A 57 14.27 3.05 -5.86
CA LEU A 57 13.50 2.66 -4.68
C LEU A 57 13.30 3.88 -3.79
N HIS A 58 12.06 4.28 -3.59
CA HIS A 58 11.71 5.39 -2.70
C HIS A 58 10.89 4.86 -1.54
N LEU A 59 11.47 4.94 -0.35
CA LEU A 59 10.87 4.39 0.86
C LEU A 59 10.01 5.46 1.55
N CYS A 60 8.83 5.12 2.05
CA CYS A 60 8.06 6.01 2.93
C CYS A 60 8.40 5.82 4.43
N ILE A 61 9.62 5.37 4.75
CA ILE A 61 10.08 5.17 6.13
C ILE A 61 10.03 6.52 6.87
N GLY A 62 9.28 6.55 7.98
CA GLY A 62 9.04 7.75 8.79
C GLY A 62 7.78 8.53 8.38
N GLN A 63 7.09 8.12 7.31
CA GLN A 63 5.85 8.74 6.82
C GLN A 63 4.65 7.77 6.89
N GLU A 64 4.75 6.69 7.65
CA GLU A 64 3.72 5.64 7.69
C GLU A 64 2.37 6.14 8.21
N ALA A 65 2.42 7.08 9.15
CA ALA A 65 1.23 7.70 9.73
C ALA A 65 0.38 8.43 8.68
N VAL A 66 0.99 8.95 7.59
CA VAL A 66 0.27 9.62 6.51
C VAL A 66 -0.66 8.64 5.81
N ALA A 67 -0.15 7.46 5.45
CA ALA A 67 -0.95 6.42 4.82
C ALA A 67 -1.93 5.78 5.82
N ALA A 68 -1.48 5.44 7.03
CA ALA A 68 -2.32 4.77 8.02
C ALA A 68 -3.47 5.67 8.52
N GLY A 69 -3.22 6.96 8.73
CA GLY A 69 -4.20 7.91 9.25
C GLY A 69 -5.16 8.46 8.20
N ALA A 70 -4.74 8.60 6.94
CA ALA A 70 -5.62 9.12 5.89
C ALA A 70 -6.67 8.10 5.43
N MET A 71 -6.34 6.81 5.38
CA MET A 71 -7.18 5.78 4.76
C MET A 71 -8.53 5.54 5.45
N PRO A 72 -8.64 5.53 6.79
CA PRO A 72 -9.92 5.36 7.48
C PRO A 72 -10.94 6.47 7.18
N GLY A 73 -10.48 7.65 6.76
CA GLY A 73 -11.34 8.78 6.40
C GLY A 73 -11.87 8.74 4.97
N LEU A 74 -11.45 7.76 4.16
CA LEU A 74 -11.84 7.64 2.75
C LEU A 74 -12.91 6.58 2.57
N HIS A 75 -13.83 6.80 1.64
CA HIS A 75 -14.75 5.77 1.19
C HIS A 75 -14.05 4.76 0.26
N ASP A 76 -14.63 3.57 0.17
CA ASP A 76 -14.13 2.48 -0.70
C ASP A 76 -14.07 2.88 -2.19
N ASP A 77 -14.95 3.78 -2.62
CA ASP A 77 -15.05 4.26 -4.00
C ASP A 77 -14.16 5.47 -4.32
N ASP A 78 -13.47 6.02 -3.30
CA ASP A 78 -12.58 7.15 -3.50
C ASP A 78 -11.34 6.74 -4.29
N ASN A 79 -10.96 7.59 -5.25
CA ASN A 79 -9.73 7.41 -6.00
C ASN A 79 -8.58 8.04 -5.22
N ILE A 80 -7.51 7.27 -5.04
CA ILE A 80 -6.29 7.74 -4.37
C ILE A 80 -5.21 7.89 -5.44
N LEU A 81 -4.67 9.10 -5.53
CA LEU A 81 -3.47 9.37 -6.32
C LEU A 81 -2.31 9.57 -5.34
N ALA A 82 -1.33 8.67 -5.43
CA ALA A 82 -0.06 8.81 -4.73
C ALA A 82 1.06 9.15 -5.72
N THR A 83 2.15 9.71 -5.21
CA THR A 83 3.39 9.94 -5.96
C THR A 83 4.27 8.70 -5.92
N TYR A 84 5.58 8.83 -6.15
CA TYR A 84 6.57 7.75 -6.19
C TYR A 84 6.95 7.15 -4.81
N ARG A 85 6.22 7.48 -3.73
CA ARG A 85 6.35 6.89 -2.38
C ARG A 85 5.04 6.21 -1.96
N GLU A 86 4.47 5.43 -2.86
CA GLU A 86 3.10 4.93 -2.78
C GLU A 86 2.94 3.59 -2.07
N HIS A 87 4.01 2.87 -1.76
CA HIS A 87 3.90 1.50 -1.22
C HIS A 87 3.05 1.46 0.06
N GLY A 88 3.30 2.40 0.97
CA GLY A 88 2.52 2.53 2.20
C GLY A 88 1.04 2.82 1.94
N HIS A 89 0.73 3.65 0.95
CA HIS A 89 -0.66 3.94 0.56
C HIS A 89 -1.35 2.72 -0.06
N ALA A 90 -0.65 1.96 -0.92
CA ALA A 90 -1.19 0.75 -1.52
C ALA A 90 -1.46 -0.34 -0.46
N LEU A 91 -0.52 -0.55 0.47
CA LEU A 91 -0.72 -1.47 1.61
C LEU A 91 -1.91 -1.04 2.46
N ALA A 92 -2.00 0.26 2.76
CA ALA A 92 -3.06 0.78 3.61
C ALA A 92 -4.44 0.71 2.94
N ARG A 93 -4.49 0.77 1.60
CA ARG A 93 -5.71 0.55 0.80
C ARG A 93 -6.08 -0.94 0.62
N GLY A 94 -5.28 -1.84 1.19
CA GLY A 94 -5.58 -3.28 1.22
C GLY A 94 -4.94 -4.10 0.10
N VAL A 95 -3.97 -3.54 -0.64
CA VAL A 95 -3.21 -4.37 -1.60
C VAL A 95 -2.41 -5.43 -0.84
N PRO A 96 -2.45 -6.71 -1.27
CA PRO A 96 -1.66 -7.76 -0.65
C PRO A 96 -0.17 -7.44 -0.70
N MET A 97 0.51 -7.65 0.42
CA MET A 97 1.96 -7.39 0.53
C MET A 97 2.75 -8.26 -0.47
N ALA A 98 2.33 -9.51 -0.69
CA ALA A 98 2.92 -10.41 -1.67
C ALA A 98 2.83 -9.86 -3.11
N ALA A 99 1.69 -9.26 -3.48
CA ALA A 99 1.50 -8.68 -4.81
C ALA A 99 2.34 -7.42 -5.02
N LEU A 100 2.54 -6.61 -3.97
CA LEU A 100 3.45 -5.46 -4.03
C LEU A 100 4.91 -5.92 -4.11
N MET A 101 5.28 -6.91 -3.30
CA MET A 101 6.64 -7.45 -3.32
C MET A 101 6.96 -8.10 -4.67
N ALA A 102 6.04 -8.89 -5.24
CA ALA A 102 6.18 -9.44 -6.59
C ALA A 102 6.42 -8.35 -7.64
N GLU A 103 5.75 -7.20 -7.52
CA GLU A 103 5.99 -6.05 -8.39
C GLU A 103 7.41 -5.47 -8.20
N MET A 104 7.90 -5.35 -6.95
CA MET A 104 9.28 -4.91 -6.68
C MET A 104 10.34 -5.81 -7.32
N PHE A 105 10.06 -7.12 -7.40
CA PHE A 105 10.92 -8.09 -8.08
C PHE A 105 10.73 -8.13 -9.61
N GLY A 106 9.82 -7.32 -10.17
CA GLY A 106 9.50 -7.32 -11.60
C GLY A 106 8.82 -8.61 -12.06
N LYS A 107 8.04 -9.26 -11.18
CA LYS A 107 7.35 -10.52 -11.46
C LYS A 107 5.96 -10.30 -12.04
N ARG A 108 5.46 -11.28 -12.81
CA ARG A 108 4.16 -11.21 -13.50
C ARG A 108 2.99 -11.17 -12.53
N GLU A 109 3.19 -11.70 -11.33
CA GLU A 109 2.26 -11.75 -10.21
C GLU A 109 2.13 -10.39 -9.50
N GLY A 110 2.96 -9.41 -9.89
CA GLY A 110 2.86 -8.04 -9.39
C GLY A 110 1.58 -7.33 -9.81
N CYS A 111 1.21 -6.28 -9.06
CA CYS A 111 -0.02 -5.50 -9.27
C CYS A 111 -0.13 -4.91 -10.69
N SER A 112 1.00 -4.60 -11.32
CA SER A 112 1.13 -4.10 -12.70
C SER A 112 1.79 -5.13 -13.61
N ARG A 113 1.81 -6.41 -13.21
CA ARG A 113 2.46 -7.53 -13.90
C ARG A 113 3.96 -7.35 -14.11
N GLY A 114 4.64 -6.71 -13.16
CA GLY A 114 6.09 -6.47 -13.20
C GLY A 114 6.51 -5.37 -14.17
N ARG A 115 5.56 -4.57 -14.65
CA ARG A 115 5.80 -3.45 -15.58
C ARG A 115 5.76 -2.08 -14.92
N GLY A 116 5.11 -1.99 -13.76
CA GLY A 116 5.06 -0.75 -12.99
C GLY A 116 6.32 -0.56 -12.16
N GLY A 117 6.98 -1.65 -11.77
CA GLY A 117 8.04 -1.61 -10.78
C GLY A 117 7.52 -0.94 -9.52
N LEU A 118 8.20 0.12 -9.08
CA LEU A 118 7.77 0.93 -7.93
C LEU A 118 6.37 1.52 -8.06
N HIS A 119 5.91 1.77 -9.30
CA HIS A 119 4.65 2.44 -9.56
C HIS A 119 3.48 1.46 -9.63
N ALA A 120 2.92 1.14 -8.46
CA ALA A 120 1.76 0.29 -8.34
C ALA A 120 0.48 1.05 -8.76
N ARG A 121 -0.09 0.71 -9.93
CA ARG A 121 -1.44 1.16 -10.30
C ARG A 121 -2.46 0.27 -9.60
N VAL A 122 -3.15 0.80 -8.60
CA VAL A 122 -4.11 0.04 -7.80
C VAL A 122 -5.54 0.40 -8.19
N ARG A 123 -6.22 -0.50 -8.92
CA ARG A 123 -7.67 -0.70 -8.78
C ARG A 123 -7.85 -1.93 -7.90
N ARG A 124 -8.86 -1.93 -7.01
CA ARG A 124 -9.10 -2.99 -5.99
C ARG A 124 -8.78 -4.39 -6.56
N ALA A 125 -7.99 -5.17 -5.81
CA ALA A 125 -7.43 -6.43 -6.26
C ALA A 125 -8.51 -7.44 -6.71
N ALA A 126 -8.31 -8.06 -7.88
CA ALA A 126 -8.95 -9.32 -8.26
C ALA A 126 -8.19 -10.49 -7.58
N PRO A 127 -8.85 -11.64 -7.31
CA PRO A 127 -8.22 -12.74 -6.57
C PRO A 127 -7.16 -13.42 -7.45
N LEU A 128 -5.91 -13.49 -6.98
CA LEU A 128 -4.81 -14.27 -7.55
C LEU A 128 -3.87 -14.64 -6.39
N CYS A 129 -3.13 -15.75 -6.36
CA CYS A 129 -3.07 -17.07 -6.99
C CYS A 129 -1.87 -17.74 -6.26
N GLU A 130 -1.97 -19.01 -5.87
CA GLU A 130 -1.18 -19.77 -4.87
C GLU A 130 0.36 -19.86 -5.02
N GLN A 131 1.01 -19.13 -5.94
CA GLN A 131 2.37 -19.45 -6.39
C GLN A 131 3.43 -18.36 -6.11
N VAL A 132 3.12 -17.34 -5.30
CA VAL A 132 4.14 -16.42 -4.77
C VAL A 132 4.74 -17.06 -3.52
N ASP A 133 5.72 -17.93 -3.80
CA ASP A 133 6.21 -19.03 -2.97
C ASP A 133 6.33 -18.74 -1.46
N LEU A 134 5.90 -19.71 -0.67
CA LEU A 134 5.75 -19.73 0.79
C LEU A 134 6.97 -19.19 1.55
N ALA A 135 8.17 -19.16 0.96
CA ALA A 135 9.39 -18.69 1.62
C ALA A 135 9.43 -17.19 1.92
N LEU A 136 8.86 -16.33 1.06
CA LEU A 136 8.85 -14.87 1.25
C LEU A 136 7.67 -14.41 2.12
N LEU A 137 6.51 -15.06 1.93
CA LEU A 137 5.38 -14.97 2.86
C LEU A 137 5.80 -15.44 4.25
N ASN A 138 6.52 -16.57 4.36
CA ASN A 138 7.07 -16.99 5.65
C ASN A 138 8.24 -16.12 6.14
N TYR A 139 9.04 -15.47 5.29
CA TYR A 139 10.10 -14.55 5.76
C TYR A 139 9.50 -13.30 6.40
N LEU A 140 8.44 -12.78 5.79
CA LEU A 140 7.70 -11.63 6.30
C LEU A 140 6.81 -12.05 7.48
N ASP A 141 5.99 -13.10 7.38
CA ASP A 141 5.13 -13.58 8.47
C ASP A 141 5.89 -14.13 9.69
N ARG A 142 7.01 -14.87 9.52
CA ARG A 142 7.81 -15.38 10.67
C ARG A 142 8.53 -14.29 11.47
N ARG A 143 8.61 -13.06 10.97
CA ARG A 143 9.12 -11.89 11.71
C ARG A 143 8.02 -10.89 12.10
N ILE A 144 6.77 -11.12 11.68
CA ILE A 144 5.61 -10.26 11.92
C ILE A 144 4.69 -10.84 13.02
N ALA A 145 4.92 -12.07 13.50
CA ALA A 145 4.32 -12.61 14.74
C ALA A 145 5.17 -12.28 15.97
#